data_AF-A0A1V5BVZ9-F1
#
_entry.id   AF-A0A1V5BVZ9-F1
#
_cell.length_a   1.000
_cell.length_b   1.000
_cell.length_c   1.000
_cell.angle_alpha   90.00
_cell.angle_beta   90.00
_cell.angle_gamma   90.00
#
_symmetry.space_group_name_H-M   'P 1'
#
loop_
_entity.id
_entity.type
_entity.pdbx_description
1 polymer ?
#
loop_
_entity_poly.entity_id
_entity_poly.type
_entity_poly.pdbx_seq_one_letter_code
_entity_poly.pdbx_strand_id
1 'polypeptide(L)'
;METRIKKIETQRRDGDASDITNTYLVTDNGKEFLITFRSYRHGRRLGIAGQEGFLYRDIDANCVRRQVVSIGPACGVSIANDDVVEGLSPCSIQGVLVAEQYDQATEVILRAEGPEGSEQISVSVVVDGKVIDLQCDL
;
A
#
# COMPACT_ATOMS: atom_id res chain seq x y z
N MET A 1 -0.88 6.86 -15.88
CA MET A 1 -0.19 5.83 -15.05
C MET A 1 -1.21 4.76 -14.69
N GLU A 2 -0.81 3.48 -14.71
CA GLU A 2 -1.69 2.36 -14.32
C GLU A 2 -1.02 1.52 -13.24
N THR A 3 -1.79 1.21 -12.19
CA THR A 3 -1.37 0.34 -11.09
C THR A 3 -2.39 -0.78 -10.93
N ARG A 4 -1.92 -2.03 -10.87
CA ARG A 4 -2.76 -3.22 -10.70
C ARG A 4 -2.45 -3.89 -9.37
N ILE A 5 -3.49 -4.33 -8.67
CA ILE A 5 -3.40 -4.90 -7.33
C ILE A 5 -4.21 -6.20 -7.34
N LYS A 6 -3.54 -7.30 -7.00
CA LYS A 6 -4.14 -8.62 -6.89
C LYS A 6 -3.79 -9.25 -5.55
N LYS A 7 -4.81 -9.68 -4.81
CA LYS A 7 -4.59 -10.46 -3.59
C LYS A 7 -4.09 -11.85 -3.96
N ILE A 8 -2.98 -12.27 -3.37
CA ILE A 8 -2.36 -13.57 -3.67
C ILE A 8 -2.32 -14.50 -2.45
N GLU A 9 -2.39 -13.95 -1.24
CA GLU A 9 -2.30 -14.74 -0.02
C GLU A 9 -3.02 -14.05 1.14
N THR A 10 -3.60 -14.86 2.02
CA THR A 10 -4.12 -14.44 3.33
C THR A 10 -3.57 -15.37 4.39
N GLN A 11 -2.81 -14.84 5.33
CA GLN A 11 -2.29 -15.55 6.50
C GLN A 11 -2.99 -15.05 7.75
N ARG A 12 -3.43 -15.97 8.60
CA ARG A 12 -3.94 -15.67 9.95
C ARG A 12 -2.92 -16.14 10.96
N ARG A 13 -2.66 -15.32 11.96
CA ARG A 13 -1.74 -15.72 13.04
C ARG A 13 -2.43 -16.70 13.98
N ASP A 14 -1.74 -17.80 14.27
CA ASP A 14 -2.24 -18.76 15.26
C ASP A 14 -2.43 -18.09 16.62
N GLY A 15 -3.62 -18.30 17.21
CA GLY A 15 -3.98 -17.77 18.52
C GLY A 15 -4.51 -16.33 18.53
N ASP A 16 -4.52 -15.60 17.40
CA ASP A 16 -5.16 -14.28 17.29
C ASP A 16 -5.89 -14.14 15.95
N ALA A 17 -7.21 -14.40 15.97
CA ALA A 17 -8.06 -14.28 14.79
C ALA A 17 -8.15 -12.85 14.24
N SER A 18 -7.76 -11.83 15.02
CA SER A 18 -7.73 -10.43 14.59
C SER A 18 -6.42 -10.04 13.89
N ASP A 19 -5.39 -10.89 13.94
CA ASP A 19 -4.09 -10.69 13.33
C ASP A 19 -4.04 -11.38 11.96
N ILE A 20 -4.42 -10.63 10.93
CA ILE A 20 -4.53 -11.08 9.56
C ILE A 20 -3.50 -10.32 8.72
N THR A 21 -2.70 -11.06 7.96
CA THR A 21 -1.77 -10.50 6.97
C THR A 21 -2.22 -10.94 5.58
N ASN A 22 -2.60 -9.97 4.76
CA ASN A 22 -2.89 -10.17 3.35
C ASN A 22 -1.68 -9.75 2.53
N THR A 23 -1.33 -10.53 1.51
CA THR A 23 -0.26 -10.22 0.56
C THR A 23 -0.87 -9.91 -0.80
N TYR A 24 -0.42 -8.80 -1.39
CA TYR A 24 -0.84 -8.31 -2.69
C TYR A 24 0.35 -8.30 -3.64
N LEU A 25 0.13 -8.83 -4.85
CA LEU A 25 0.96 -8.50 -5.99
C LEU A 25 0.51 -7.13 -6.51
N VAL A 26 1.43 -6.17 -6.49
CA VAL A 26 1.22 -4.81 -6.98
C VAL A 26 2.12 -4.59 -8.18
N THR A 27 1.51 -4.33 -9.33
CA THR A 27 2.23 -4.00 -10.56
C THR A 27 2.01 -2.52 -10.87
N ASP A 28 3.07 -1.72 -10.76
CA ASP A 28 3.03 -0.27 -10.93
C ASP A 28 3.97 0.15 -12.06
N ASN A 29 3.41 0.70 -13.15
CA ASN A 29 4.16 1.03 -14.37
C ASN A 29 5.12 -0.10 -14.83
N GLY A 30 4.68 -1.36 -14.71
CA GLY A 30 5.45 -2.54 -15.12
C GLY A 30 6.49 -3.05 -14.12
N LYS A 31 6.65 -2.40 -12.95
CA LYS A 31 7.42 -2.94 -11.82
C LYS A 31 6.51 -3.69 -10.87
N GLU A 32 6.98 -4.82 -10.34
CA GLU A 32 6.21 -5.65 -9.42
C GLU A 32 6.75 -5.56 -7.99
N PHE A 33 5.82 -5.49 -7.05
CA PHE A 33 6.08 -5.46 -5.62
C PHE A 33 5.12 -6.41 -4.90
N LEU A 34 5.63 -7.08 -3.86
CA LEU A 34 4.79 -7.86 -2.96
C LEU A 34 4.53 -7.02 -1.72
N ILE A 35 3.33 -6.42 -1.64
CA ILE A 35 2.94 -5.58 -0.51
C ILE A 35 2.14 -6.39 0.49
N THR A 36 2.53 -6.34 1.75
CA THR A 36 1.78 -6.93 2.86
C THR A 36 0.91 -5.87 3.52
N PHE A 37 -0.36 -6.17 3.74
CA PHE A 37 -1.23 -5.41 4.64
C PHE A 37 -1.54 -6.28 5.85
N ARG A 38 -1.10 -5.84 7.04
CA ARG A 38 -1.38 -6.53 8.30
C ARG A 38 -2.37 -5.73 9.12
N SER A 39 -3.51 -6.31 9.40
CA SER A 39 -4.48 -5.83 10.39
C SER A 39 -4.29 -6.61 11.68
N TYR A 40 -4.29 -5.91 12.81
CA TYR A 40 -4.18 -6.49 14.15
C TYR A 40 -4.99 -5.65 15.13
N ARG A 41 -5.22 -6.15 16.35
CA ARG A 41 -6.07 -5.49 17.36
C ARG A 41 -5.81 -4.00 17.58
N HIS A 42 -4.56 -3.56 17.45
CA HIS A 42 -4.12 -2.20 17.76
C HIS A 42 -3.83 -1.34 16.54
N GLY A 43 -4.10 -1.83 15.32
CA GLY A 43 -3.90 -1.02 14.13
C GLY A 43 -3.72 -1.81 12.85
N ARG A 44 -3.22 -1.10 11.84
CA ARG A 44 -2.96 -1.61 10.50
C ARG A 44 -1.57 -1.15 10.10
N ARG A 45 -0.86 -1.96 9.33
CA ARG A 45 0.42 -1.56 8.75
C ARG A 45 0.58 -2.13 7.35
N LEU A 46 1.27 -1.38 6.51
CA LEU A 46 1.72 -1.80 5.19
C LEU A 46 3.21 -2.11 5.24
N GLY A 47 3.68 -3.04 4.41
CA GLY A 47 5.09 -3.44 4.33
C GLY A 47 5.40 -4.09 2.99
N ILE A 48 6.68 -4.37 2.73
CA ILE A 48 7.11 -5.20 1.60
C ILE A 48 7.40 -6.60 2.12
N ALA A 49 6.89 -7.63 1.44
CA ALA A 49 7.12 -9.02 1.83
C ALA A 49 8.63 -9.31 1.92
N GLY A 50 9.05 -9.90 3.04
CA GLY A 50 10.45 -10.22 3.30
C GLY A 50 11.34 -9.03 3.69
N GLN A 51 10.79 -7.83 3.84
CA GLN A 51 11.54 -6.65 4.30
C GLN A 51 11.02 -6.13 5.65
N GLU A 52 11.92 -5.58 6.45
CA GLU A 52 11.57 -4.90 7.68
C GLU A 52 11.04 -3.48 7.42
N GLY A 53 10.32 -2.94 8.41
CA GLY A 53 9.75 -1.61 8.37
C GLY A 53 8.30 -1.58 7.89
N PHE A 54 7.79 -0.36 7.73
CA PHE A 54 6.44 -0.12 7.23
C PHE A 54 6.45 0.91 6.10
N LEU A 55 5.49 0.76 5.19
CA LEU A 55 5.29 1.68 4.08
C LEU A 55 4.36 2.81 4.49
N TYR A 56 4.68 4.02 4.03
CA TYR A 56 3.80 5.18 4.12
C TYR A 56 3.93 6.05 2.87
N ARG A 57 2.91 6.88 2.63
CA ARG A 57 2.95 7.90 1.57
C ARG A 57 3.55 9.17 2.14
N ASP A 58 4.59 9.66 1.50
CA ASP A 58 5.08 11.02 1.71
C ASP A 58 4.36 11.93 0.71
N ILE A 59 3.42 12.72 1.21
CA ILE A 59 2.56 13.58 0.39
C ILE A 59 3.39 14.72 -0.21
N ASP A 60 4.28 15.30 0.58
CA ASP A 60 5.11 16.45 0.18
C ASP A 60 6.11 16.05 -0.91
N ALA A 61 6.73 14.88 -0.77
CA ALA A 61 7.66 14.35 -1.77
C ALA A 61 6.96 13.53 -2.88
N ASN A 62 5.63 13.35 -2.81
CA ASN A 62 4.83 12.52 -3.72
C ASN A 62 5.46 11.15 -3.98
N CYS A 63 5.91 10.47 -2.93
CA CYS A 63 6.59 9.17 -3.04
C CYS A 63 6.13 8.18 -1.97
N VAL A 64 6.49 6.91 -2.15
CA VAL A 64 6.32 5.90 -1.10
C VAL A 64 7.64 5.69 -0.39
N ARG A 65 7.60 5.71 0.94
CA ARG A 65 8.76 5.54 1.79
C ARG A 65 8.61 4.31 2.67
N ARG A 66 9.74 3.67 2.99
CA ARG A 66 9.84 2.54 3.91
C ARG A 66 10.62 2.99 5.14
N GLN A 67 9.93 3.04 6.28
CA GLN A 67 10.55 3.41 7.55
C GLN A 67 10.79 2.17 8.42
N VAL A 68 12.03 2.02 8.88
CA VAL A 68 12.44 1.03 9.88
C VAL A 68 12.72 1.75 11.18
N VAL A 69 12.06 1.32 12.25
CA VAL A 69 12.23 1.88 13.60
C VAL A 69 13.01 0.91 14.48
N SER A 70 13.78 1.45 15.41
CA SER A 70 14.55 0.68 16.40
C SER A 70 14.35 1.25 17.80
N ILE A 71 14.55 0.41 18.81
CA ILE A 71 14.56 0.85 20.21
C ILE A 71 15.98 1.27 20.56
N GLY A 72 16.15 2.55 20.88
CA GLY A 72 17.41 3.13 21.27
C GLY A 72 17.80 2.83 22.73
N PRO A 73 19.03 3.20 23.14
CA PRO A 73 19.59 2.90 24.46
C PRO A 73 18.79 3.46 25.65
N ALA A 74 17.98 4.49 25.41
CA ALA A 74 17.15 5.15 26.42
C ALA A 74 15.67 4.74 26.34
N CYS A 75 15.36 3.57 25.78
CA CYS A 75 13.99 3.12 25.47
C CYS A 75 13.22 4.08 24.52
N GLY A 76 13.92 5.01 23.86
CA GLY A 76 13.35 5.88 22.85
C GLY A 76 13.17 5.14 21.53
N VAL A 77 12.22 5.56 20.72
CA VAL A 77 12.08 5.10 19.34
C VAL A 77 12.96 5.96 18.46
N SER A 78 13.84 5.34 17.68
CA SER A 78 14.64 6.01 16.65
C SER A 78 14.31 5.46 15.28
N ILE A 79 14.47 6.30 14.26
CA ILE A 79 14.43 5.89 12.86
C ILE A 79 15.79 5.28 12.55
N ALA A 80 15.81 3.96 12.32
CA ALA A 80 17.01 3.25 11.89
C ALA A 80 17.23 3.41 10.39
N ASN A 81 16.15 3.49 9.62
CA ASN A 81 16.18 3.72 8.20
C ASN A 81 14.88 4.37 7.71
N ASP A 82 14.98 5.20 6.68
CA ASP A 82 13.85 5.84 6.01
C ASP A 82 14.23 6.09 4.54
N ASP A 83 13.80 5.20 3.67
CA ASP A 83 14.19 5.18 2.25
C ASP A 83 12.99 5.37 1.33
N VAL A 84 13.22 6.03 0.19
CA VAL A 84 12.27 6.04 -0.93
C VAL A 84 12.24 4.65 -1.58
N VAL A 85 11.04 4.13 -1.83
CA VAL A 85 10.85 2.86 -2.54
C VAL A 85 10.76 3.14 -4.04
N GLU A 86 11.90 3.03 -4.72
CA GLU A 86 12.04 3.37 -6.13
C GLU A 86 11.07 2.61 -7.06
N GLY A 87 10.24 3.38 -7.75
CA GLY A 87 9.26 2.85 -8.71
C GLY A 87 7.92 2.41 -8.11
N LEU A 88 7.71 2.60 -6.80
CA LEU A 88 6.42 2.40 -6.17
C LEU A 88 5.71 3.74 -5.97
N SER A 89 4.59 3.97 -6.66
CA SER A 89 3.85 5.24 -6.58
C SER A 89 2.92 5.28 -5.37
N PRO A 90 2.52 6.48 -4.91
CA PRO A 90 1.47 6.63 -3.89
C PRO A 90 0.13 5.95 -4.26
N CYS A 91 -0.18 5.79 -5.55
CA CYS A 91 -1.35 5.05 -6.02
C CYS A 91 -1.29 3.56 -5.65
N SER A 92 -0.10 2.97 -5.59
CA SER A 92 0.06 1.58 -5.14
C SER A 92 -0.43 1.37 -3.71
N ILE A 93 -0.08 2.29 -2.80
CA ILE A 93 -0.57 2.25 -1.41
C ILE A 93 -2.09 2.42 -1.37
N GLN A 94 -2.63 3.37 -2.12
CA GLN A 94 -4.08 3.58 -2.21
C GLN A 94 -4.79 2.32 -2.74
N GLY A 95 -4.24 1.69 -3.77
CA GLY A 95 -4.83 0.50 -4.37
C GLY A 95 -4.90 -0.69 -3.44
N VAL A 96 -3.87 -0.89 -2.60
CA VAL A 96 -3.91 -1.92 -1.56
C VAL A 96 -4.98 -1.60 -0.52
N LEU A 97 -5.13 -0.34 -0.11
CA LEU A 97 -6.18 0.05 0.84
C LEU A 97 -7.59 -0.17 0.27
N VAL A 98 -7.79 0.10 -1.02
CA VAL A 98 -9.05 -0.19 -1.71
C VAL A 98 -9.29 -1.70 -1.79
N ALA A 99 -8.27 -2.49 -2.15
CA ALA A 99 -8.39 -3.95 -2.20
C ALA A 99 -8.73 -4.56 -0.83
N GLU A 100 -8.26 -3.95 0.27
CA GLU A 100 -8.67 -4.32 1.63
C GLU A 100 -10.13 -3.94 1.95
N GLN A 101 -10.61 -2.80 1.45
CA GLN A 101 -12.00 -2.36 1.63
C GLN A 101 -12.98 -3.27 0.88
N TYR A 102 -12.57 -3.79 -0.29
CA TYR A 102 -13.34 -4.73 -1.10
C TYR A 102 -12.73 -6.13 -1.01
N ASP A 103 -12.87 -6.78 0.15
CA ASP A 103 -12.14 -8.01 0.49
C ASP A 103 -12.35 -9.20 -0.47
N GLN A 104 -13.46 -9.21 -1.22
CA GLN A 104 -13.80 -10.20 -2.26
C GLN A 104 -13.25 -9.84 -3.65
N ALA A 105 -12.66 -8.66 -3.83
CA ALA A 105 -12.13 -8.23 -5.11
C ALA A 105 -11.00 -9.15 -5.55
N THR A 106 -11.10 -9.66 -6.78
CA THR A 106 -10.02 -10.43 -7.40
C THR A 106 -8.93 -9.53 -7.97
N GLU A 107 -9.30 -8.37 -8.49
CA GLU A 107 -8.38 -7.39 -9.03
C GLU A 107 -8.89 -5.96 -8.79
N VAL A 108 -7.97 -5.08 -8.39
CA VAL A 108 -8.20 -3.64 -8.32
C VAL A 108 -7.20 -2.95 -9.25
N ILE A 109 -7.69 -2.09 -10.14
CA ILE A 109 -6.88 -1.31 -11.07
C ILE A 109 -7.10 0.17 -10.79
N LEU A 110 -6.01 0.91 -10.58
CA LEU A 110 -6.03 2.36 -10.47
C LEU A 110 -5.43 2.93 -11.74
N ARG A 111 -6.18 3.82 -12.40
CA ARG A 111 -5.71 4.56 -13.55
C ARG A 111 -5.70 6.03 -13.20
N ALA A 112 -4.49 6.58 -13.12
CA ALA A 112 -4.25 7.99 -12.99
C ALA A 112 -4.16 8.61 -14.38
N GLU A 113 -5.14 9.45 -14.72
CA GLU A 113 -5.21 10.26 -15.93
C GLU A 113 -5.04 11.73 -15.58
N GLY A 114 -4.14 12.41 -16.29
CA GLY A 114 -3.82 13.83 -16.12
C GLY A 114 -2.60 14.19 -16.95
N PRO A 115 -2.50 15.43 -17.46
CA PRO A 115 -1.27 15.87 -18.13
C PRO A 115 -0.09 15.80 -17.17
N GLU A 116 1.06 15.34 -17.65
CA GLU A 116 2.29 15.29 -16.85
C GLU A 116 2.57 16.68 -16.26
N GLY A 117 2.62 16.78 -14.93
CA GLY A 117 2.89 18.03 -14.20
C GLY A 117 1.66 18.82 -13.74
N SER A 118 0.42 18.34 -13.92
CA SER A 118 -0.75 18.96 -13.28
C SER A 118 -0.97 18.45 -11.86
N GLU A 119 -1.35 19.36 -10.95
CA GLU A 119 -1.77 19.03 -9.58
C GLU A 119 -3.09 18.23 -9.52
N GLN A 120 -3.86 18.19 -10.62
CA GLN A 120 -5.10 17.43 -10.72
C GLN A 120 -4.88 16.13 -11.49
N ILE A 121 -4.69 15.03 -10.75
CA ILE A 121 -4.70 13.68 -11.28
C ILE A 121 -6.09 13.10 -11.01
N SER A 122 -6.83 12.75 -12.07
CA SER A 122 -8.06 11.98 -11.93
C SER A 122 -7.70 10.50 -11.78
N VAL A 123 -8.01 9.92 -10.63
CA VAL A 123 -7.80 8.48 -10.38
C VAL A 123 -9.12 7.77 -10.56
N SER A 124 -9.26 7.00 -11.64
CA SER A 124 -10.36 6.06 -11.79
C SER A 124 -9.96 4.73 -11.19
N VAL A 125 -10.90 4.08 -10.49
CA VAL A 125 -10.65 2.81 -9.85
C VAL A 125 -11.61 1.78 -10.40
N VAL A 126 -11.07 0.63 -10.80
CA VAL A 126 -11.80 -0.48 -11.37
C VAL A 126 -11.65 -1.66 -10.45
N VAL A 127 -12.76 -2.17 -9.91
CA VAL A 127 -12.80 -3.37 -9.06
C VAL A 127 -13.54 -4.46 -9.83
N ASP A 128 -12.86 -5.56 -10.12
CA ASP A 128 -13.40 -6.68 -10.92
C ASP A 128 -14.09 -6.22 -12.22
N GLY A 129 -13.47 -5.25 -12.91
CA GLY A 129 -13.98 -4.70 -14.17
C GLY A 129 -15.05 -3.61 -14.04
N LYS A 130 -15.48 -3.24 -12.82
CA LYS A 130 -16.46 -2.17 -12.58
C LYS A 130 -15.78 -0.89 -12.11
N VAL A 131 -16.05 0.22 -12.79
CA VAL A 131 -15.60 1.55 -12.36
C VAL A 131 -16.32 1.94 -11.07
N ILE A 132 -15.58 2.34 -10.06
CA ILE A 132 -16.09 2.90 -8.81
C ILE A 132 -15.62 4.34 -8.66
N ASP A 133 -16.54 5.21 -8.26
CA ASP A 133 -16.20 6.57 -7.83
C ASP A 133 -15.62 6.47 -6.42
N LEU A 134 -14.31 6.64 -6.29
CA LEU A 134 -13.70 6.81 -4.99
C LEU A 134 -13.79 8.29 -4.61
N GLN A 135 -14.56 8.60 -3.58
CA GLN A 135 -14.28 9.79 -2.77
C GLN A 135 -13.01 9.49 -1.94
N CYS A 136 -11.85 9.69 -2.56
CA CYS A 136 -10.61 9.80 -1.81
C CYS A 136 -10.53 11.24 -1.33
N ASP A 137 -10.64 11.46 -0.02
CA ASP A 137 -10.08 12.69 0.56
C ASP A 137 -8.56 12.61 0.31
N LEU A 138 -8.10 13.40 -0.67
CA LEU A 138 -6.69 13.59 -1.02
C LEU A 138 -5.98 14.41 0.05
#